data_AF-A0A8H3SFU2-F1
#
_entry.id   AF-A0A8H3SFU2-F1
#
_cell.length_a   1.000
_cell.length_b   1.000
_cell.length_c   1.000
_cell.angle_alpha   90.00
_cell.angle_beta   90.00
_cell.angle_gamma   90.00
#
_symmetry.space_group_name_H-M   'P 1'
#
loop_
_entity.id
_entity.type
_entity.pdbx_description
1 polymer ?
#
loop_
_entity_poly.entity_id
_entity_poly.type
_entity_poly.pdbx_seq_one_letter_code
_entity_poly.pdbx_strand_id
1 'polypeptide(L)' 'MGWDYWKVYVDEESYNEGHGQAYANYGIDPSRGANVILRPDQYVSWVGELDDHEEMSRFFSGFMKQQVARKSGANKTWAF' A
#
# COMPACT_ATOMS: atom_id res chain seq x y z
N MET A 1 -1.75 21.60 -3.96
CA MET A 1 -0.69 20.77 -4.57
C MET A 1 0.42 20.56 -3.56
N GLY A 2 0.90 19.32 -3.42
CA GLY A 2 2.00 18.89 -2.54
C GLY A 2 2.25 17.40 -2.74
N TRP A 3 3.46 16.91 -2.47
CA TRP A 3 3.82 15.49 -2.54
C TRP A 3 3.66 14.84 -1.17
N ASP A 4 3.16 13.60 -1.12
CA ASP A 4 3.10 12.81 0.11
C ASP A 4 4.41 12.04 0.28
N TYR A 5 5.27 12.51 1.18
CA TYR A 5 6.58 11.91 1.46
C TYR A 5 6.49 10.76 2.48
N TRP A 6 5.32 10.44 3.02
CA TRP A 6 5.13 9.46 4.09
C TRP A 6 4.65 8.09 3.59
N LYS A 7 5.13 7.68 2.41
CA LYS A 7 4.76 6.40 1.78
C LYS A 7 5.94 5.44 1.58
N VAL A 8 7.16 5.93 1.73
CA VAL A 8 8.38 5.16 1.51
C VAL A 8 9.21 5.21 2.78
N TYR A 9 9.60 4.03 3.26
CA TYR A 9 10.38 3.84 4.48
C TYR A 9 11.56 2.91 4.16
N VAL A 10 12.61 2.95 4.99
CA VAL A 10 13.82 2.13 4.83
C VAL A 10 14.14 1.40 6.14
N ASP A 11 14.57 0.15 6.04
CA ASP A 11 15.07 -0.66 7.16
C ASP A 11 16.61 -0.59 7.18
N GLU A 12 17.14 0.55 7.60
CA GLU A 12 18.58 0.81 7.69
C GLU A 12 18.97 1.37 9.06
N GLU A 13 20.27 1.49 9.29
CA GLU A 13 20.82 2.05 10.52
C GLU A 13 20.49 3.54 10.61
N SER A 14 19.73 3.91 11.64
CA SER A 14 19.44 5.30 11.98
C SER A 14 20.55 5.89 12.83
N TYR A 15 20.87 7.16 12.58
CA TYR A 15 21.89 7.91 13.32
C TYR A 15 21.64 7.97 14.84
N ASN A 16 20.36 7.99 15.26
CA ASN A 16 19.99 8.16 16.67
C ASN A 16 19.31 6.93 17.30
N GLU A 17 18.77 6.03 16.49
CA GLU A 17 17.87 4.95 16.95
C GLU A 17 18.43 3.55 16.65
N GLY A 18 19.60 3.46 16.01
CA GLY A 18 20.19 2.19 15.58
C GLY A 18 19.41 1.56 14.41
N HIS A 19 19.65 0.27 14.17
CA HIS A 19 18.99 -0.48 13.10
C HIS A 19 17.77 -1.23 13.63
N GLY A 20 16.57 -0.91 13.12
CA GLY A 20 15.31 -1.46 13.58
C GLY A 20 15.08 -2.94 13.20
N GLN A 21 15.79 -3.45 12.19
CA GLN A 21 15.77 -4.84 11.73
C GLN A 21 14.34 -5.32 11.37
N ALA A 22 13.53 -4.45 10.76
CA ALA A 22 12.14 -4.76 10.42
C ALA A 22 12.01 -6.03 9.58
N TYR A 23 12.85 -6.22 8.54
CA TYR A 23 12.81 -7.42 7.71
C TYR A 23 13.05 -8.69 8.54
N ALA A 24 14.09 -8.69 9.38
CA ALA A 24 14.41 -9.83 10.23
C ALA A 24 13.31 -10.10 11.27
N ASN A 25 12.78 -9.05 11.91
CA ASN A 25 11.74 -9.15 12.93
C ASN A 25 10.40 -9.68 12.38
N TYR A 26 10.10 -9.40 11.10
CA TYR A 26 8.93 -9.95 10.42
C TYR A 26 9.20 -11.26 9.67
N GLY A 27 10.44 -11.77 9.68
CA GLY A 27 10.82 -12.99 8.96
C GLY A 27 10.78 -12.84 7.44
N ILE A 28 11.01 -11.63 6.92
CA ILE A 28 10.99 -11.30 5.50
C ILE A 28 12.42 -11.42 4.95
N ASP A 29 12.59 -12.18 3.88
CA ASP A 29 13.83 -12.21 3.11
C ASP A 29 13.97 -10.89 2.32
N PRO A 30 15.00 -10.05 2.58
CA PRO A 30 15.16 -8.76 1.93
C PRO A 30 15.41 -8.85 0.41
N SER A 31 15.82 -10.01 -0.11
CA SER A 31 16.00 -10.24 -1.54
C SER A 31 14.69 -10.57 -2.27
N ARG A 32 13.66 -11.00 -1.54
CA ARG A 32 12.35 -11.41 -2.08
C ARG A 32 11.23 -10.44 -1.73
N GLY A 33 11.28 -9.87 -0.53
CA GLY A 33 10.22 -9.01 0.01
C GLY A 33 8.95 -9.78 0.37
N ALA A 34 7.88 -9.04 0.69
CA ALA A 34 6.55 -9.58 0.94
C ALA A 34 5.50 -8.48 0.73
N ASN A 35 4.29 -8.89 0.33
CA ASN A 35 3.11 -8.05 0.39
C ASN A 35 2.24 -8.46 1.58
N VAL A 36 1.78 -7.48 2.37
CA VAL A 36 0.92 -7.72 3.53
C VAL A 36 -0.29 -6.80 3.47
N ILE A 37 -1.50 -7.36 3.58
CA ILE A 37 -2.72 -6.57 3.67
C ILE A 37 -3.18 -6.49 5.12
N LEU A 38 -3.20 -5.27 5.64
CA LEU A 38 -3.77 -4.95 6.95
C LEU A 38 -5.20 -4.44 6.80
N ARG A 39 -6.07 -4.92 7.69
CA ARG A 39 -7.42 -4.36 7.87
C ARG A 39 -7.37 -3.01 8.60
N PRO A 40 -8.43 -2.19 8.51
CA PRO A 40 -8.52 -0.93 9.25
C PRO A 40 -8.41 -1.07 10.78
N ASP A 41 -8.66 -2.27 11.33
CA ASP A 41 -8.53 -2.60 12.76
C ASP A 41 -7.15 -3.17 13.12
N GLN A 42 -6.14 -2.98 12.28
CA GLN A 42 -4.73 -3.35 12.48
C GLN A 42 -4.44 -4.86 12.46
N TYR A 43 -5.40 -5.70 12.05
CA TYR A 43 -5.17 -7.13 11.86
C TYR A 43 -4.61 -7.45 10.47
N VAL A 44 -3.67 -8.40 10.42
CA VAL A 44 -3.21 -9.02 9.17
C VAL A 44 -4.34 -9.86 8.60
N SER A 45 -4.64 -9.65 7.31
CA SER A 45 -5.72 -10.34 6.60
C SER A 45 -5.25 -11.21 5.44
N TRP A 46 -4.06 -10.92 4.91
CA TRP A 46 -3.44 -11.68 3.83
C TRP A 46 -1.93 -11.37 3.78
N VAL A 47 -1.13 -12.36 3.37
CA VAL A 47 0.32 -12.29 3.16
C VAL A 47 0.63 -13.07 1.88
N GLY A 48 1.47 -12.51 1.00
CA GLY A 48 1.93 -13.17 -0.22
C GLY A 48 3.25 -12.61 -0.73
N GLU A 49 3.73 -13.16 -1.84
CA GLU A 49 4.98 -12.72 -2.48
C GLU A 49 4.78 -11.35 -3.15
N LEU A 50 5.89 -10.71 -3.51
CA LEU A 50 5.87 -9.35 -4.09
C LEU A 50 5.08 -9.29 -5.41
N ASP A 51 5.13 -10.37 -6.20
CA ASP A 51 4.52 -10.46 -7.54
C ASP A 51 3.13 -11.15 -7.56
N ASP A 52 2.57 -11.53 -6.40
CA ASP A 52 1.28 -12.25 -6.28
C ASP A 52 0.05 -11.34 -6.49
N HIS A 53 0.08 -10.50 -7.53
CA HIS A 53 -0.94 -9.51 -7.83
C HIS A 53 -2.31 -10.14 -8.15
N GLU A 54 -2.33 -11.33 -8.76
CA GLU A 54 -3.58 -12.02 -9.09
C GLU A 54 -4.33 -12.46 -7.83
N GLU A 55 -3.64 -13.07 -6.87
CA GLU A 55 -4.25 -13.51 -5.62
C GLU A 55 -4.69 -12.31 -4.78
N MET A 56 -3.85 -11.27 -4.72
CA MET A 56 -4.18 -9.99 -4.09
C MET A 56 -5.46 -9.38 -4.68
N SER A 57 -5.59 -9.37 -6.01
CA SER A 57 -6.79 -8.88 -6.69
C SER A 57 -8.03 -9.71 -6.34
N ARG A 58 -7.90 -11.05 -6.34
CA ARG A 58 -8.99 -11.95 -5.96
C ARG A 58 -9.44 -11.72 -4.52
N PHE A 59 -8.50 -11.53 -3.58
CA PHE A 59 -8.80 -11.23 -2.18
C PHE A 59 -9.71 -10.00 -2.04
N PHE A 60 -9.35 -8.87 -2.65
CA PHE A 60 -10.17 -7.65 -2.58
C PHE A 60 -11.50 -7.78 -3.34
N SER A 61 -11.52 -8.49 -4.46
CA SER A 61 -12.74 -8.72 -5.25
C SER A 61 -13.84 -9.46 -4.48
N GLY A 62 -13.47 -10.25 -3.46
CA GLY A 62 -14.41 -10.99 -2.64
C GLY A 62 -15.31 -10.12 -1.75
N PHE A 63 -14.92 -8.87 -1.48
CA PHE A 63 -15.68 -8.02 -0.54
C PHE A 63 -15.78 -6.54 -0.92
N MET A 64 -14.86 -6.01 -1.74
CA MET A 64 -14.90 -4.60 -2.14
C MET A 64 -15.86 -4.37 -3.31
N LYS A 65 -16.52 -3.21 -3.32
CA LYS A 65 -17.31 -2.74 -4.46
C LYS A 65 -16.44 -1.89 -5.38
N GLN A 66 -16.51 -2.14 -6.68
CA GLN A 66 -15.81 -1.32 -7.67
C GLN A 66 -16.28 0.13 -7.60
N GLN A 67 -15.34 1.07 -7.51
CA GLN A 67 -15.67 2.49 -7.59
C GLN A 67 -15.93 2.87 -9.05
N VAL A 68 -17.15 3.27 -9.35
CA VAL A 68 -17.48 3.89 -10.64
C VAL A 68 -17.07 5.35 -10.55
N ALA A 69 -16.17 5.80 -11.44
CA ALA A 69 -15.77 7.20 -11.49
C ALA A 69 -17.01 8.08 -11.68
N ARG A 70 -17.22 9.03 -10.76
CA ARG A 70 -18.31 10.01 -10.90
C ARG A 70 -18.01 10.85 -12.14
N LYS A 71 -18.91 10.87 -13.13
CA LYS A 71 -18.83 11.83 -14.23
C LYS A 71 -18.77 13.23 -13.62
N SER A 72 -17.63 13.91 -13.76
CA SER A 72 -17.53 15.33 -13.50
C SER A 72 -18.57 16.03 -14.38
N GLY A 73 -19.52 16.73 -13.74
CA GLY A 73 -20.46 17.55 -14.47
C GLY A 73 -19.69 18.50 -15.39
N ALA A 74 -20.11 18.57 -16.65
CA ALA A 74 -19.48 19.39 -17.67
C ALA A 74 -19.20 20.81 -17.18
N ASN A 75 -17.95 21.26 -17.30
CA ASN A 75 -17.56 22.64 -17.04
C ASN A 75 -18.44 23.57 -17.90
N LYS A 76 -19.19 24.48 -17.25
CA LYS A 76 -19.78 25.62 -17.95
C LYS A 76 -18.63 26.49 -18.45
N THR A 77 -18.50 26.59 -19.76
CA THR A 77 -17.62 27.55 -20.43
C THR A 77 -18.09 28.95 -20.06
N TRP A 78 -17.27 29.69 -19.32
CA TRP A 78 -17.45 31.13 -19.18
C TRP A 78 -16.84 31.73 -20.45
N ALA A 79 -17.69 32.23 -21.34
CA ALA A 79 -17.27 33.07 -22.45
C ALA A 79 -16.79 34.42 -21.88
N PHE A 80 -15.63 34.87 -22.34
CA PHE A 80 -15.10 36.21 -22.10
C PHE A 80 -15.98 37.28 -22.75
#